data_AF-A0A1J5N1D4-F1
#
_entry.id   AF-A0A1J5N1D4-F1
#
_cell.length_a   1.000
_cell.length_b   1.000
_cell.length_c   1.000
_cell.angle_alpha   90.00
_cell.angle_beta   90.00
_cell.angle_gamma   90.00
#
_symmetry.space_group_name_H-M   'P 1'
#
loop_
_entity.id
_entity.type
_entity.pdbx_description
1 polymer ?
#
loop_
_entity_poly.entity_id
_entity_poly.type
_entity_poly.pdbx_seq_one_letter_code
_entity_poly.pdbx_strand_id
1 'polypeptide(L)'
;MSYFEIFIYINLGWGALTLLGVYFSEKSPFEYRKIVTIPLIIFSWLYLLLCIPLFKKGLYPPETQELFYTVLAAILSVEVWFVMLVTLLAIALAKQDHNPDYQSYLLRFYRPLRNGIKPLWLIISFLNLLNSGYYFYTL
;
A
#
# COMPACT_ATOMS: atom_id res chain seq x y z
N MET A 1 14.05 21.51 5.64
CA MET A 1 13.81 20.07 5.48
C MET A 1 13.43 19.82 4.04
N SER A 2 14.20 19.00 3.31
CA SER A 2 13.89 18.69 1.90
C SER A 2 12.60 17.86 1.81
N TYR A 3 11.95 17.83 0.65
CA TYR A 3 10.78 16.98 0.47
C TYR A 3 11.12 15.50 0.68
N PHE A 4 12.32 15.07 0.32
CA PHE A 4 12.84 13.73 0.60
C PHE A 4 12.85 13.43 2.10
N GLU A 5 13.39 14.34 2.92
CA GLU A 5 13.42 14.17 4.37
C GLU A 5 12.02 14.06 4.97
N ILE A 6 11.10 14.93 4.53
CA ILE A 6 9.68 14.86 4.95
C ILE A 6 9.07 13.52 4.53
N PHE A 7 9.36 13.07 3.31
CA PHE A 7 8.78 11.86 2.75
C PHE A 7 9.24 10.60 3.50
N ILE A 8 10.42 10.59 4.09
CA ILE A 8 10.88 9.45 4.90
C ILE A 8 9.94 9.20 6.10
N TYR A 9 9.46 10.27 6.75
CA TYR A 9 8.46 10.18 7.81
C TYR A 9 7.09 9.74 7.28
N ILE A 10 6.69 10.27 6.12
CA ILE A 10 5.45 9.84 5.44
C ILE A 10 5.52 8.33 5.14
N ASN A 11 6.64 7.86 4.61
CA ASN A 11 6.86 6.46 4.28
C ASN A 11 6.88 5.56 5.53
N LEU A 12 7.45 6.04 6.63
CA LEU A 12 7.42 5.33 7.92
C LEU A 12 5.98 5.20 8.43
N GLY A 13 5.25 6.31 8.45
CA GLY A 13 3.83 6.34 8.86
C GLY A 13 2.97 5.45 7.96
N TRP A 14 3.21 5.47 6.66
CA TRP A 14 2.55 4.61 5.68
C TRP A 14 2.83 3.13 5.96
N GLY A 15 4.10 2.74 6.11
CA GLY A 15 4.46 1.36 6.43
C GLY A 15 3.78 0.83 7.70
N ALA A 16 3.69 1.65 8.76
CA ALA A 16 3.00 1.30 9.99
C ALA A 16 1.48 1.18 9.80
N LEU A 17 0.87 2.17 9.15
CA LEU A 17 -0.57 2.21 8.90
C LEU A 17 -1.00 1.03 8.03
N THR A 18 -0.23 0.71 6.99
CA THR A 18 -0.54 -0.40 6.08
C THR A 18 -0.34 -1.74 6.77
N LEU A 19 0.71 -1.92 7.56
CA LEU A 19 0.93 -3.16 8.30
C LEU A 19 -0.22 -3.44 9.28
N LEU A 20 -0.66 -2.44 10.05
CA LEU A 20 -1.81 -2.57 10.95
C LEU A 20 -3.13 -2.73 10.18
N GLY A 21 -3.35 -1.89 9.17
CA GLY A 21 -4.58 -1.89 8.38
C GLY A 21 -4.79 -3.22 7.65
N VAL A 22 -3.77 -3.74 6.98
CA VAL A 22 -3.83 -5.04 6.29
C VAL A 22 -4.02 -6.17 7.30
N TYR A 23 -3.33 -6.15 8.44
CA TYR A 23 -3.48 -7.19 9.47
C TYR A 23 -4.92 -7.25 10.01
N PHE A 24 -5.50 -6.10 10.37
CA PHE A 24 -6.84 -6.00 10.96
C PHE A 24 -7.99 -5.86 9.95
N SER A 25 -7.71 -5.85 8.65
CA SER A 25 -8.72 -5.65 7.59
C SER A 25 -9.84 -6.69 7.56
N GLU A 26 -9.69 -7.83 8.26
CA GLU A 26 -10.57 -8.98 8.12
C GLU A 26 -11.02 -9.58 9.46
N LYS A 27 -12.17 -10.27 9.44
CA LYS A 27 -12.71 -11.09 10.53
C LYS A 27 -12.93 -12.54 10.07
N SER A 28 -12.95 -13.47 11.02
CA SER A 28 -13.35 -14.87 10.80
C SER A 28 -14.81 -15.06 11.24
N PRO A 29 -15.65 -15.84 10.51
CA PRO A 29 -15.41 -16.36 9.16
C PRO A 29 -15.34 -15.22 8.14
N PHE A 30 -14.60 -15.42 7.04
CA PHE A 30 -14.05 -14.36 6.19
C PHE A 30 -15.02 -13.23 5.80
N GLU A 31 -14.88 -12.10 6.49
CA GLU A 31 -15.58 -10.86 6.22
C GLU A 31 -14.60 -9.68 6.23
N TYR A 32 -14.68 -8.82 5.21
CA TYR A 32 -13.95 -7.55 5.19
C TYR A 32 -14.52 -6.63 6.25
N ARG A 33 -13.66 -6.14 7.14
CA ARG A 33 -14.03 -5.05 8.03
C ARG A 33 -14.08 -3.78 7.18
N LYS A 34 -15.26 -3.45 6.64
CA LYS A 34 -15.48 -2.25 5.80
C LYS A 34 -14.90 -0.98 6.46
N ILE A 35 -15.04 -0.88 7.79
CA ILE A 35 -14.52 0.22 8.63
C ILE A 35 -12.99 0.38 8.52
N VAL A 36 -12.23 -0.69 8.30
CA VAL A 36 -10.75 -0.64 8.18
C VAL A 36 -10.33 -0.65 6.72
N THR A 37 -10.95 -1.51 5.91
CA THR A 37 -10.55 -1.76 4.52
C THR A 37 -10.79 -0.55 3.63
N ILE A 38 -11.93 0.14 3.77
CA ILE A 38 -12.25 1.30 2.94
C ILE A 38 -11.29 2.46 3.23
N PRO A 39 -11.05 2.88 4.49
CA PRO A 39 -10.04 3.90 4.78
C PRO A 39 -8.64 3.51 4.31
N LEU A 40 -8.24 2.24 4.47
CA LEU A 40 -6.93 1.77 3.99
C LEU A 40 -6.78 1.96 2.48
N ILE A 41 -7.80 1.62 1.68
CA ILE A 41 -7.78 1.84 0.22
C ILE A 41 -7.65 3.34 -0.09
N ILE A 42 -8.43 4.19 0.57
CA ILE A 42 -8.39 5.65 0.37
C ILE A 42 -7.00 6.19 0.72
N PHE A 43 -6.45 5.82 1.87
CA PHE A 43 -5.10 6.23 2.28
C PHE A 43 -4.01 5.69 1.34
N SER A 44 -4.21 4.50 0.75
CA SER A 44 -3.29 3.96 -0.25
C SER A 44 -3.20 4.87 -1.48
N TRP A 45 -4.34 5.30 -2.02
CA TRP A 45 -4.34 6.23 -3.15
C TRP A 45 -3.75 7.59 -2.78
N LEU A 46 -4.05 8.11 -1.58
CA LEU A 46 -3.44 9.34 -1.09
C LEU A 46 -1.93 9.23 -0.96
N TYR A 47 -1.42 8.09 -0.46
CA TYR A 47 0.01 7.83 -0.38
C TYR A 47 0.67 7.79 -1.76
N LEU A 48 0.03 7.16 -2.76
CA LEU A 48 0.53 7.19 -4.15
C LEU A 48 0.61 8.62 -4.71
N LEU A 49 -0.37 9.48 -4.38
CA LEU A 49 -0.30 10.91 -4.76
C LEU A 49 0.86 11.63 -4.09
N LEU A 50 1.13 11.33 -2.81
CA LEU A 50 2.28 11.86 -2.09
C LEU A 50 3.60 11.35 -2.68
N CYS A 51 3.63 10.20 -3.35
CA CYS A 51 4.84 9.72 -4.02
C CYS A 51 5.20 10.56 -5.26
N ILE A 52 4.23 11.19 -5.92
CA ILE A 52 4.42 11.88 -7.22
C ILE A 52 5.59 12.88 -7.22
N PRO A 53 5.72 13.79 -6.23
CA PRO A 53 6.78 14.78 -6.27
C PRO A 53 8.17 14.16 -6.26
N LEU A 54 8.36 12.96 -5.69
CA LEU A 54 9.66 12.27 -5.66
C LEU A 54 10.15 11.87 -7.07
N PHE A 55 9.24 11.59 -7.99
CA PHE A 55 9.56 11.12 -9.34
C PHE A 55 9.52 12.23 -10.39
N LYS A 56 9.31 13.49 -9.98
CA LYS A 56 9.27 14.63 -10.89
C LYS A 56 10.68 14.89 -11.44
N LYS A 57 10.79 15.08 -12.77
CA LYS A 57 12.07 15.39 -13.45
C LYS A 57 12.82 16.51 -12.72
N GLY A 58 14.10 16.26 -12.40
CA GLY A 58 15.02 17.24 -11.81
C GLY A 58 15.29 17.06 -10.32
N LEU A 59 14.61 16.14 -9.62
CA LEU A 59 14.95 15.76 -8.26
C LEU A 59 15.99 14.63 -8.30
N TYR A 60 17.27 15.01 -8.22
CA TYR A 60 18.31 14.05 -7.88
C TYR A 60 18.26 13.83 -6.37
N PRO A 61 18.11 12.59 -5.88
CA PRO A 61 18.26 12.33 -4.46
C PRO A 61 19.68 12.74 -4.04
N PRO A 62 19.85 13.37 -2.86
CA PRO A 62 21.15 13.47 -2.23
C PRO A 62 21.81 12.09 -2.16
N GLU A 63 23.14 12.00 -2.27
CA GLU A 63 23.86 10.71 -2.23
C GLU A 63 23.52 9.89 -0.98
N THR A 64 23.30 10.57 0.16
CA THR A 64 22.89 9.94 1.42
C THR A 64 21.47 9.35 1.41
N GLN A 65 20.65 9.69 0.40
CA GLN A 65 19.25 9.27 0.26
C GLN A 65 19.00 8.41 -0.99
N GLU A 66 20.05 8.13 -1.78
CA GLU A 66 19.93 7.37 -3.03
C GLU A 66 19.44 5.92 -2.80
N LEU A 67 19.95 5.26 -1.75
CA LEU A 67 19.51 3.92 -1.38
C LEU A 67 18.04 3.90 -0.95
N PHE A 68 17.64 4.85 -0.10
CA PHE A 68 16.26 5.00 0.35
C PHE A 68 15.33 5.15 -0.85
N TYR A 69 15.67 6.07 -1.77
CA TYR A 69 14.90 6.34 -2.97
C TYR A 69 14.79 5.11 -3.88
N THR A 70 15.89 4.40 -4.10
CA THR A 70 15.92 3.21 -4.96
C THR A 70 15.04 2.09 -4.41
N VAL A 71 15.14 1.80 -3.10
CA VAL A 71 14.31 0.78 -2.44
C VAL A 71 12.84 1.20 -2.44
N LEU A 72 12.55 2.47 -2.17
CA LEU A 72 11.20 3.02 -2.21
C LEU A 72 10.59 2.86 -3.62
N ALA A 73 11.32 3.20 -4.66
CA ALA A 73 10.86 3.07 -6.04
C ALA A 73 10.56 1.61 -6.41
N ALA A 74 11.42 0.67 -5.98
CA ALA A 74 11.21 -0.75 -6.18
C ALA A 74 9.95 -1.25 -5.47
N ILE A 75 9.76 -0.86 -4.20
CA ILE A 75 8.55 -1.19 -3.43
C ILE A 75 7.29 -0.62 -4.11
N LEU A 76 7.32 0.66 -4.48
CA LEU A 76 6.18 1.36 -5.07
C LEU A 76 5.74 0.72 -6.40
N SER A 77 6.71 0.20 -7.19
CA SER A 77 6.44 -0.49 -8.45
C SER A 77 5.53 -1.72 -8.29
N VAL A 78 5.55 -2.34 -7.11
CA VAL A 78 4.69 -3.48 -6.75
C VAL A 78 3.44 -3.01 -6.01
N GLU A 79 3.59 -2.06 -5.08
CA GLU A 79 2.49 -1.59 -4.23
C GLU A 79 1.34 -0.98 -5.03
N VAL A 80 1.61 -0.25 -6.11
CA VAL A 80 0.59 0.27 -7.04
C VAL A 80 -0.35 -0.84 -7.53
N TRP A 81 0.18 -2.03 -7.85
CA TRP A 81 -0.64 -3.16 -8.30
C TRP A 81 -1.54 -3.69 -7.19
N PHE A 82 -1.07 -3.74 -5.94
CA PHE A 82 -1.87 -4.16 -4.81
C PHE A 82 -3.03 -3.21 -4.57
N VAL A 83 -2.75 -1.89 -4.60
CA VAL A 83 -3.78 -0.85 -4.46
C VAL A 83 -4.85 -1.00 -5.54
N MET A 84 -4.44 -1.20 -6.80
CA MET A 84 -5.39 -1.41 -7.91
C MET A 84 -6.24 -2.67 -7.72
N LEU A 85 -5.62 -3.82 -7.44
CA LEU A 85 -6.32 -5.10 -7.31
C LEU A 85 -7.31 -5.10 -6.14
N VAL A 86 -6.92 -4.53 -5.00
CA VAL A 86 -7.78 -4.43 -3.82
C VAL A 86 -8.92 -3.43 -4.05
N THR A 87 -8.65 -2.31 -4.74
CA THR A 87 -9.70 -1.36 -5.15
C THR A 87 -10.74 -2.02 -6.05
N LEU A 88 -10.29 -2.76 -7.08
CA LEU A 88 -11.18 -3.51 -7.98
C LEU A 88 -12.00 -4.56 -7.22
N LEU A 89 -11.38 -5.25 -6.26
CA LEU A 89 -12.07 -6.25 -5.45
C LEU A 89 -13.14 -5.62 -4.58
N ALA A 90 -12.84 -4.50 -3.93
CA ALA A 90 -13.80 -3.75 -3.13
C ALA A 90 -15.00 -3.29 -3.97
N ILE A 91 -14.76 -2.79 -5.19
CA ILE A 91 -15.84 -2.40 -6.13
C ILE A 91 -16.68 -3.62 -6.54
N ALA A 92 -16.04 -4.75 -6.86
CA ALA A 92 -16.76 -5.95 -7.26
C ALA A 92 -17.65 -6.49 -6.13
N LEU A 93 -17.14 -6.48 -4.89
CA LEU A 93 -17.90 -6.87 -3.71
C LEU A 93 -19.05 -5.90 -3.41
N ALA A 94 -18.83 -4.59 -3.53
CA ALA A 94 -19.89 -3.60 -3.36
C ALA A 94 -21.00 -3.76 -4.42
N LYS A 95 -20.63 -4.08 -5.67
CA LYS A 95 -21.61 -4.39 -6.72
C LYS A 95 -22.39 -5.66 -6.43
N GLN A 96 -21.75 -6.69 -5.91
CA GLN A 96 -22.42 -7.94 -5.52
C GLN A 96 -23.40 -7.72 -4.35
N ASP A 97 -23.05 -6.85 -3.40
CA ASP A 97 -23.92 -6.47 -2.27
C ASP A 97 -25.21 -5.79 -2.76
N HIS A 98 -25.13 -5.03 -3.86
CA HIS A 98 -26.29 -4.36 -4.48
C HIS A 98 -27.06 -5.26 -5.47
N ASN A 99 -26.36 -6.13 -6.19
CA ASN A 99 -26.93 -7.09 -7.13
C ASN A 99 -26.34 -8.49 -6.85
N PRO A 100 -27.07 -9.36 -6.12
CA PRO A 100 -26.60 -10.68 -5.71
C PRO A 100 -26.17 -11.59 -6.87
N ASP A 101 -26.76 -11.41 -8.06
CA ASP A 101 -26.47 -12.19 -9.26
C ASP A 101 -25.21 -11.69 -10.01
N TYR A 102 -24.59 -10.60 -9.54
CA TYR A 102 -23.41 -10.04 -10.17
C TYR A 102 -22.23 -11.02 -10.11
N GLN A 103 -21.74 -11.41 -11.28
CA GLN A 103 -20.57 -12.25 -11.42
C GLN A 103 -19.42 -11.46 -12.06
N SER A 104 -18.23 -11.59 -11.49
CA SER A 104 -16.99 -11.10 -12.10
C SER A 104 -15.86 -12.10 -11.88
N TYR A 105 -14.87 -12.09 -12.77
CA TYR A 105 -13.65 -12.89 -12.59
C TYR A 105 -12.97 -12.58 -11.25
N LEU A 106 -12.97 -11.32 -10.82
CA LEU A 106 -12.38 -10.90 -9.56
C LEU A 106 -13.06 -11.57 -8.34
N LEU A 107 -14.40 -11.70 -8.36
CA LEU A 107 -15.14 -12.40 -7.32
C LEU A 107 -14.92 -13.92 -7.35
N ARG A 108 -14.52 -14.50 -8.48
CA ARG A 108 -14.15 -15.93 -8.56
C ARG A 108 -12.74 -16.17 -8.02
N PHE A 109 -11.82 -15.24 -8.27
CA PHE A 109 -10.41 -15.34 -7.86
C PHE A 109 -10.09 -14.63 -6.55
N TYR A 110 -11.08 -14.09 -5.81
CA TYR A 110 -10.77 -13.28 -4.61
C TYR A 110 -10.00 -14.04 -3.54
N ARG A 111 -10.29 -15.32 -3.29
CA ARG A 111 -9.58 -16.14 -2.29
C ARG A 111 -8.10 -16.33 -2.63
N PRO A 112 -7.72 -16.85 -3.81
CA PRO A 112 -6.31 -16.97 -4.17
C PRO A 112 -5.63 -15.61 -4.26
N LEU A 113 -6.30 -14.60 -4.82
CA LEU A 113 -5.80 -13.23 -4.91
C LEU A 113 -5.48 -12.67 -3.52
N ARG A 114 -6.39 -12.82 -2.56
CA ARG A 114 -6.21 -12.39 -1.18
C ARG A 114 -5.09 -13.15 -0.46
N ASN A 115 -5.05 -14.47 -0.61
CA ASN A 115 -4.04 -15.30 0.03
C ASN A 115 -2.62 -14.99 -0.48
N GLY A 116 -2.49 -14.45 -1.70
CA GLY A 116 -1.24 -13.90 -2.22
C GLY A 116 -1.00 -12.45 -1.80
N ILE A 117 -1.93 -11.55 -2.11
CA ILE A 117 -1.76 -10.10 -1.91
C ILE A 117 -1.57 -9.77 -0.43
N LYS A 118 -2.39 -10.33 0.48
CA LYS A 118 -2.33 -9.96 1.90
C LYS A 118 -0.94 -10.18 2.52
N PRO A 119 -0.34 -11.38 2.46
CA PRO A 119 0.99 -11.59 3.03
C PRO A 119 2.06 -10.78 2.29
N LEU A 120 1.98 -10.65 0.96
CA LEU A 120 2.93 -9.83 0.20
C LEU A 120 2.84 -8.36 0.61
N TRP A 121 1.64 -7.82 0.84
CA TRP A 121 1.46 -6.43 1.24
C TRP A 121 1.98 -6.18 2.66
N LEU A 122 1.83 -7.15 3.57
CA LEU A 122 2.46 -7.10 4.89
C LEU A 122 3.98 -7.08 4.80
N ILE A 123 4.58 -7.95 3.96
CA ILE A 123 6.03 -7.97 3.71
C ILE A 123 6.50 -6.62 3.17
N ILE A 124 5.81 -6.08 2.16
CA ILE A 124 6.16 -4.79 1.56
C ILE A 124 6.04 -3.65 2.58
N SER A 125 5.00 -3.67 3.41
CA SER A 125 4.80 -2.66 4.46
C SER A 125 5.92 -2.70 5.50
N PHE A 126 6.36 -3.91 5.87
CA PHE A 126 7.51 -4.09 6.74
C PHE A 126 8.81 -3.61 6.09
N LEU A 127 9.02 -3.87 4.79
CA LEU A 127 10.17 -3.35 4.05
C LEU A 127 10.15 -1.82 3.96
N ASN A 128 8.98 -1.19 3.81
CA ASN A 128 8.85 0.28 3.86
C ASN A 128 9.29 0.83 5.23
N LEU A 129 8.87 0.18 6.33
CA LEU A 129 9.31 0.53 7.68
C LEU A 129 10.83 0.39 7.85
N LEU A 130 11.41 -0.72 7.40
CA LEU A 130 12.85 -0.94 7.46
C LEU A 130 13.62 0.07 6.61
N ASN A 131 13.14 0.40 5.41
CA ASN A 131 13.78 1.36 4.53
C ASN A 131 13.81 2.76 5.16
N SER A 132 12.70 3.21 5.73
CA SER A 132 12.65 4.47 6.48
C SER A 132 13.47 4.40 7.78
N GLY A 133 13.45 3.27 8.48
CA GLY A 133 14.20 3.06 9.72
C GLY A 133 15.72 3.11 9.52
N TYR A 134 16.20 2.48 8.44
CA TYR A 134 17.61 2.48 8.07
C TYR A 134 18.13 3.90 7.85
N TYR A 135 17.35 4.77 7.22
CA TYR A 135 17.73 6.17 7.04
C TYR A 135 18.02 6.88 8.37
N PHE A 136 17.23 6.63 9.42
CA PHE A 136 17.49 7.20 10.75
C PHE A 136 18.77 6.69 11.41
N TYR A 137 19.22 5.49 11.05
CA TYR A 137 20.49 4.94 11.53
C TYR A 137 21.71 5.53 10.81
N THR A 138 21.51 6.07 9.60
CA THR A 138 22.56 6.68 8.77
C THR A 138 22.67 8.20 8.89
N LEU A 139 21.81 8.82 9.70
CA LEU A 139 21.86 10.25 10.08
C LEU A 139 22.99 10.51 11.09
#